data_AF-A0A821KSA8-F1
#
_entry.id   AF-A0A821KSA8-F1
#
_cell.length_a   1.000
_cell.length_b   1.000
_cell.length_c   1.000
_cell.angle_alpha   90.00
_cell.angle_beta   90.00
_cell.angle_gamma   90.00
#
_symmetry.space_group_name_H-M   'P 1'
#
loop_
_entity.id
_entity.type
_entity.pdbx_description
1 polymer ?
#
loop_
_entity_poly.entity_id
_entity_poly.type
_entity_poly.pdbx_seq_one_letter_code
_entity_poly.pdbx_strand_id
1 'polypeptide(L)'
;MITVSFNIFLIAFVIVILLAETDASHINVTVSGISAGAAMAVQFHMAYSKEISGCGILAGPPYLCAGNVTGITKCMKGPVENISALSILLKLESYISAGYIDSLSNIENDSVYIFSGTKDLVTLPSIVKLNEKIYSVLGANIKTNYDLPATHGFPTDNFGESCDVLNTKNFINNCGFNMAYDMLNHLHGGQLIAAKSNSATPLVGQMIVFQQANFQNPPPSLALGDISSISVLKWISETMFLYNPINWGWPTSGKWFIGDTFIIKTGYLEVAELNNLIVLFPQITPTADSPINPIGCWDWWGATTPHYTIKAAPQMFSVKQMIETIRMINGAIATSAEQ
;
A
#
# COMPACT_ATOMS: atom_id res chain seq x y z
N MET A 1 4.49 -30.87 -17.07
CA MET A 1 4.18 -30.25 -15.76
C MET A 1 5.34 -29.33 -15.41
N ILE A 2 5.18 -28.03 -15.62
CA ILE A 2 6.17 -27.04 -15.19
C ILE A 2 5.86 -26.78 -13.72
N THR A 3 6.61 -27.40 -12.82
CA THR A 3 6.61 -27.05 -11.40
C THR A 3 7.24 -25.66 -11.27
N VAL A 4 6.41 -24.62 -11.29
CA VAL A 4 6.81 -23.28 -10.88
C VAL A 4 7.03 -23.34 -9.37
N SER A 5 8.30 -23.38 -8.95
CA SER A 5 8.66 -23.29 -7.54
C SER A 5 8.35 -21.88 -7.02
N PHE A 6 7.18 -21.69 -6.41
CA PHE A 6 6.78 -20.50 -5.66
C PHE A 6 7.54 -20.43 -4.31
N ASN A 7 8.88 -20.38 -4.32
CA ASN A 7 9.71 -20.37 -3.10
C ASN A 7 10.09 -18.97 -2.61
N ILE A 8 9.45 -17.92 -3.10
CA ILE A 8 9.77 -16.55 -2.70
C ILE A 8 8.46 -15.85 -2.38
N PHE A 9 8.21 -15.81 -1.08
CA PHE A 9 7.01 -15.34 -0.42
C PHE A 9 7.10 -13.82 -0.25
N LEU A 10 5.98 -13.10 -0.26
CA LEU A 10 5.98 -11.66 -0.47
C LEU A 10 5.08 -11.00 0.56
N ILE A 11 5.56 -9.92 1.15
CA ILE A 11 4.69 -8.99 1.87
C ILE A 11 4.00 -8.06 0.86
N ALA A 12 2.70 -7.88 1.07
CA ALA A 12 1.84 -7.08 0.22
C ALA A 12 0.98 -6.16 1.10
N PHE A 13 1.57 -5.09 1.62
CA PHE A 13 0.80 -4.08 2.36
C PHE A 13 0.51 -2.89 1.47
N VAL A 14 -0.75 -2.46 1.51
CA VAL A 14 -1.16 -1.13 1.08
C VAL A 14 -1.39 -0.34 2.35
N ILE A 15 -0.99 0.91 2.31
CA ILE A 15 -1.07 1.84 3.43
C ILE A 15 -1.67 3.10 2.85
N VAL A 16 -2.77 3.55 3.45
CA VAL A 16 -3.43 4.78 3.05
C VAL A 16 -3.29 5.79 4.16
N ILE A 17 -2.86 7.00 3.80
CA ILE A 17 -2.61 8.06 4.76
C ILE A 17 -3.48 9.25 4.43
N LEU A 18 -4.15 9.78 5.45
CA LEU A 18 -4.99 10.95 5.34
C LEU A 18 -4.48 12.02 6.30
N LEU A 19 -4.46 13.29 5.87
CA LEU A 19 -4.27 14.39 6.80
C LEU A 19 -5.50 14.56 7.69
N ALA A 20 -5.22 14.82 8.96
CA ALA A 20 -6.18 15.08 10.01
C ALA A 20 -7.14 16.24 9.72
N GLU A 21 -6.63 17.35 9.20
CA GLU A 21 -7.36 18.62 9.05
C GLU A 21 -6.72 19.38 7.90
N THR A 22 -7.52 19.78 6.90
CA THR A 22 -7.23 20.98 6.12
C THR A 22 -8.52 21.51 5.51
N ASP A 23 -8.75 22.81 5.70
CA ASP A 23 -9.72 23.69 5.03
C ASP A 23 -9.42 23.88 3.52
N ALA A 24 -8.76 22.90 2.89
CA ALA A 24 -8.30 22.96 1.51
C ALA A 24 -9.19 22.09 0.62
N SER A 25 -9.71 22.69 -0.45
CA SER A 25 -10.62 22.09 -1.43
C SER A 25 -10.02 20.94 -2.28
N HIS A 26 -8.80 20.48 -1.97
CA HIS A 26 -8.15 19.30 -2.52
C HIS A 26 -7.57 18.48 -1.36
N ILE A 27 -8.18 17.35 -1.06
CA ILE A 27 -7.91 16.58 0.15
C ILE A 27 -6.68 15.68 -0.05
N ASN A 28 -5.76 15.74 0.93
CA ASN A 28 -4.45 15.09 1.02
C ASN A 28 -4.51 13.59 1.39
N VAL A 29 -4.96 12.73 0.48
CA VAL A 29 -4.81 11.27 0.66
C VAL A 29 -3.61 10.80 -0.15
N THR A 30 -2.70 10.06 0.48
CA THR A 30 -1.58 9.39 -0.19
C THR A 30 -1.69 7.89 0.03
N VAL A 31 -1.21 7.11 -0.93
CA VAL A 31 -1.18 5.65 -0.83
C VAL A 31 0.25 5.16 -0.98
N SER A 32 0.63 4.15 -0.22
CA SER A 32 1.94 3.52 -0.39
C SER A 32 1.84 2.03 -0.18
N GLY A 33 2.84 1.31 -0.64
CA GLY A 33 2.92 -0.10 -0.36
C GLY A 33 4.25 -0.69 -0.74
N ILE A 34 4.46 -1.90 -0.25
CA ILE A 34 5.56 -2.75 -0.67
C ILE A 34 4.98 -3.94 -1.42
N SER A 35 5.68 -4.43 -2.44
CA SER A 35 5.32 -5.74 -2.95
C SER A 35 4.23 -5.71 -4.02
N ALA A 36 3.36 -6.72 -3.97
CA ALA A 36 2.02 -6.62 -4.53
C ALA A 36 1.21 -5.45 -3.94
N GLY A 37 1.53 -5.00 -2.71
CA GLY A 37 0.93 -3.80 -2.13
C GLY A 37 1.41 -2.52 -2.80
N ALA A 38 2.66 -2.47 -3.27
CA ALA A 38 3.15 -1.37 -4.12
C ALA A 38 2.45 -1.37 -5.48
N ALA A 39 2.25 -2.54 -6.08
CA ALA A 39 1.47 -2.67 -7.32
C ALA A 39 0.04 -2.14 -7.13
N MET A 40 -0.59 -2.50 -6.00
CA MET A 40 -1.91 -1.97 -5.64
C MET A 40 -1.89 -0.46 -5.38
N ALA A 41 -0.88 0.08 -4.71
CA ALA A 41 -0.74 1.53 -4.53
C ALA A 41 -0.66 2.28 -5.87
N VAL A 42 0.09 1.76 -6.84
CA VAL A 42 0.15 2.30 -8.22
C VAL A 42 -1.21 2.20 -8.90
N GLN A 43 -1.87 1.04 -8.83
CA GLN A 43 -3.21 0.83 -9.39
C GLN A 43 -4.22 1.82 -8.81
N PHE A 44 -4.19 2.00 -7.50
CA PHE A 44 -5.11 2.85 -6.76
C PHE A 44 -4.88 4.33 -7.07
N HIS A 45 -3.61 4.77 -7.08
CA HIS A 45 -3.23 6.13 -7.43
C HIS A 45 -3.69 6.49 -8.84
N MET A 46 -3.44 5.64 -9.84
CA MET A 46 -3.89 5.90 -11.21
C MET A 46 -5.41 5.79 -11.37
N ALA A 47 -6.05 4.85 -10.68
CA ALA A 47 -7.49 4.65 -10.78
C ALA A 47 -8.29 5.81 -10.17
N TYR A 48 -7.85 6.32 -9.01
CA TYR A 48 -8.53 7.34 -8.21
C TYR A 48 -7.75 8.66 -8.10
N SER A 49 -6.97 9.02 -9.13
CA SER A 49 -6.07 10.18 -9.11
C SER A 49 -6.76 11.52 -8.82
N LYS A 50 -8.09 11.61 -8.96
CA LYS A 50 -8.82 12.83 -8.55
C LYS A 50 -8.78 13.06 -7.04
N GLU A 51 -8.64 12.00 -6.26
CA GLU A 51 -8.75 12.02 -4.80
C GLU A 51 -7.45 11.60 -4.09
N ILE A 52 -6.52 11.00 -4.82
CA ILE A 52 -5.24 10.52 -4.32
C ILE A 52 -4.14 11.40 -4.89
N SER A 53 -3.35 12.00 -4.01
CA SER A 53 -2.40 13.10 -4.28
C SER A 53 -0.92 12.67 -4.21
N GLY A 54 -0.67 11.37 -4.06
CA GLY A 54 0.68 10.85 -3.98
C GLY A 54 0.75 9.34 -3.82
N CYS A 55 1.91 8.78 -4.22
CA CYS A 55 2.12 7.34 -4.25
C CYS A 55 3.53 6.92 -3.80
N GLY A 56 3.59 6.00 -2.84
CA GLY A 56 4.82 5.34 -2.40
C GLY A 56 4.95 3.92 -2.94
N ILE A 57 6.02 3.65 -3.69
CA ILE A 57 6.21 2.42 -4.46
C ILE A 57 7.50 1.73 -3.99
N LEU A 58 7.37 0.75 -3.10
CA LEU A 58 8.51 -0.01 -2.59
C LEU A 58 8.56 -1.40 -3.24
N ALA A 59 9.62 -1.67 -4.01
CA ALA A 59 9.83 -2.98 -4.65
C ALA A 59 8.59 -3.51 -5.42
N GLY A 60 7.88 -2.61 -6.10
CA GLY A 60 6.64 -2.88 -6.81
C GLY A 60 6.77 -2.79 -8.33
N PRO A 61 6.05 -3.63 -9.10
CA PRO A 61 5.94 -3.51 -10.55
C PRO A 61 5.05 -2.32 -10.97
N PRO A 62 5.14 -1.89 -12.23
CA PRO A 62 4.26 -0.83 -12.76
C PRO A 62 2.82 -1.30 -13.00
N TYR A 63 1.92 -0.33 -13.21
CA TYR A 63 0.50 -0.54 -13.48
C TYR A 63 0.26 -1.60 -14.56
N LEU A 64 -0.64 -2.56 -14.29
CA LEU A 64 -1.05 -3.64 -15.19
C LEU A 64 0.14 -4.47 -15.74
N CYS A 65 1.31 -4.46 -15.09
CA CYS A 65 2.48 -5.12 -15.65
C CYS A 65 2.20 -6.61 -15.95
N ALA A 66 1.68 -7.34 -14.95
CA ALA A 66 1.46 -8.77 -15.11
C ALA A 66 0.39 -9.05 -16.18
N GLY A 67 -0.65 -8.22 -16.26
CA GLY A 67 -1.80 -8.42 -17.14
C GLY A 67 -2.68 -9.59 -16.70
N ASN A 68 -2.08 -10.75 -16.46
CA ASN A 68 -2.68 -11.96 -15.91
C ASN A 68 -1.62 -12.79 -15.15
N VAL A 69 -2.01 -13.95 -14.60
CA VAL A 69 -1.14 -14.88 -13.87
C VAL A 69 0.16 -15.25 -14.60
N THR A 70 0.16 -15.34 -15.93
CA THR A 70 1.34 -15.72 -16.73
C THR A 70 2.40 -14.63 -16.80
N GLY A 71 2.03 -13.37 -16.56
CA GLY A 71 2.95 -12.23 -16.59
C GLY A 71 3.62 -11.93 -15.26
N ILE A 72 3.24 -12.59 -14.16
CA ILE A 72 3.81 -12.38 -12.82
C ILE A 72 5.34 -12.46 -12.85
N THR A 73 5.89 -13.58 -13.32
CA THR A 73 7.34 -13.82 -13.34
C THR A 73 8.07 -12.77 -14.19
N LYS A 74 7.48 -12.40 -15.34
CA LYS A 74 8.02 -11.35 -16.21
C LYS A 74 8.12 -10.02 -15.48
N CYS A 75 7.11 -9.68 -14.68
CA CYS A 75 7.02 -8.45 -13.91
C CYS A 75 7.71 -8.49 -12.55
N MET A 76 8.44 -9.55 -12.25
CA MET A 76 9.29 -9.65 -11.08
C MET A 76 10.75 -9.79 -11.48
N LYS A 77 11.02 -10.65 -12.46
CA LYS A 77 12.38 -11.11 -12.80
C LYS A 77 12.66 -11.16 -14.31
N GLY A 78 11.70 -10.75 -15.13
CA GLY A 78 11.86 -10.78 -16.59
C GLY A 78 12.83 -9.71 -17.08
N PRO A 79 13.32 -9.85 -18.33
CA PRO A 79 14.01 -8.76 -19.02
C PRO A 79 13.08 -7.54 -19.08
N VAL A 80 13.57 -6.39 -18.60
CA VAL A 80 12.79 -5.15 -18.52
C VAL A 80 12.36 -4.67 -19.91
N GLU A 81 13.14 -4.99 -20.93
CA GLU A 81 12.91 -4.67 -22.34
C GLU A 81 11.60 -5.28 -22.87
N ASN A 82 11.13 -6.35 -22.24
CA ASN A 82 9.87 -6.99 -22.61
C ASN A 82 8.65 -6.26 -22.02
N ILE A 83 8.83 -5.28 -21.14
CA ILE A 83 7.74 -4.51 -20.51
C ILE A 83 7.75 -3.09 -21.08
N SER A 84 6.74 -2.79 -21.88
CA SER A 84 6.61 -1.52 -22.58
C SER A 84 5.83 -0.50 -21.75
N ALA A 85 6.53 0.52 -21.25
CA ALA A 85 5.90 1.68 -20.61
C ALA A 85 4.88 2.37 -21.53
N LEU A 86 5.17 2.45 -22.84
CA LEU A 86 4.24 3.02 -23.82
C LEU A 86 2.94 2.20 -23.92
N SER A 87 3.04 0.87 -23.91
CA SER A 87 1.86 0.00 -23.95
C SER A 87 1.00 0.14 -22.69
N ILE A 88 1.63 0.37 -21.53
CA ILE A 88 0.93 0.66 -20.28
C ILE A 88 0.20 2.02 -20.38
N LEU A 89 0.88 3.07 -20.86
CA LEU A 89 0.28 4.40 -21.05
C LEU A 89 -0.91 4.36 -22.01
N LEU A 90 -0.76 3.71 -23.18
CA LEU A 90 -1.87 3.55 -24.14
C LEU A 90 -3.06 2.79 -23.54
N LYS A 91 -2.79 1.84 -22.64
CA LYS A 91 -3.85 1.10 -21.97
C LYS A 91 -4.58 1.96 -20.93
N LEU A 92 -3.85 2.78 -20.17
CA LEU A 92 -4.45 3.77 -19.27
C LEU A 92 -5.35 4.74 -20.05
N GLU A 93 -4.90 5.29 -21.18
CA GLU A 93 -5.72 6.16 -22.05
C GLU A 93 -7.03 5.49 -22.49
N SER A 94 -6.99 4.20 -22.81
CA SER A 94 -8.21 3.44 -23.15
C SER A 94 -9.17 3.31 -21.96
N TYR A 95 -8.65 3.20 -20.73
CA TYR A 95 -9.45 3.13 -19.51
C TYR A 95 -10.02 4.50 -19.10
N ILE A 96 -9.28 5.58 -19.34
CA ILE A 96 -9.78 6.96 -19.17
C ILE A 96 -10.94 7.21 -20.12
N SER A 97 -10.76 6.89 -21.41
CA SER A 97 -11.78 7.06 -22.44
C SER A 97 -13.06 6.26 -22.16
N ALA A 98 -12.93 5.11 -21.47
CA ALA A 98 -14.05 4.28 -21.04
C ALA A 98 -14.66 4.69 -19.69
N GLY A 99 -14.11 5.71 -19.01
CA GLY A 99 -14.56 6.17 -17.69
C GLY A 99 -14.24 5.19 -16.54
N TYR A 100 -13.27 4.28 -16.74
CA TYR A 100 -12.91 3.25 -15.76
C TYR A 100 -11.90 3.73 -14.71
N ILE A 101 -11.12 4.77 -15.03
CA ILE A 101 -10.15 5.42 -14.15
C ILE A 101 -10.23 6.94 -14.34
N ASP A 102 -9.66 7.70 -13.41
CA ASP A 102 -9.52 9.16 -13.54
C ASP A 102 -8.50 9.58 -14.61
N SER A 103 -8.59 10.85 -15.03
CA SER A 103 -7.61 11.45 -15.95
C SER A 103 -6.20 11.41 -15.36
N LEU A 104 -5.21 11.09 -16.19
CA LEU A 104 -3.80 11.13 -15.78
C LEU A 104 -3.28 12.56 -15.57
N SER A 105 -3.99 13.58 -16.08
CA SER A 105 -3.68 14.99 -15.78
C SER A 105 -3.70 15.31 -14.29
N ASN A 106 -4.44 14.53 -13.49
CA ASN A 106 -4.48 14.74 -12.03
C ASN A 106 -3.15 14.34 -11.35
N ILE A 107 -2.31 13.52 -12.01
CA ILE A 107 -1.02 13.05 -11.49
C ILE A 107 0.08 14.12 -11.67
N GLU A 108 -0.18 15.15 -12.47
CA GLU A 108 0.78 16.23 -12.67
C GLU A 108 1.08 16.92 -11.32
N ASN A 109 2.35 16.96 -10.95
CA ASN A 109 2.87 17.43 -9.65
C ASN A 109 2.52 16.56 -8.42
N ASP A 110 1.81 15.43 -8.56
CA ASP A 110 1.63 14.51 -7.45
C ASP A 110 2.99 13.99 -6.95
N SER A 111 3.14 13.88 -5.64
CA SER A 111 4.39 13.43 -5.05
C SER A 111 4.48 11.91 -5.14
N VAL A 112 5.53 11.40 -5.79
CA VAL A 112 5.75 9.97 -5.99
C VAL A 112 7.11 9.58 -5.40
N TYR A 113 7.11 8.57 -4.54
CA TYR A 113 8.32 8.02 -3.94
C TYR A 113 8.57 6.61 -4.48
N ILE A 114 9.76 6.32 -5.00
CA ILE A 114 10.09 5.03 -5.60
C ILE A 114 11.33 4.44 -4.96
N PHE A 115 11.19 3.25 -4.39
CA PHE A 115 12.29 2.54 -3.73
C PHE A 115 12.52 1.17 -4.32
N SER A 116 13.79 0.84 -4.53
CA SER A 116 14.24 -0.53 -4.80
C SER A 116 15.63 -0.74 -4.22
N GLY A 117 15.78 -1.79 -3.41
CA GLY A 117 17.07 -2.17 -2.85
C GLY A 117 18.00 -2.78 -3.90
N THR A 118 19.29 -2.45 -3.85
CA THR A 118 20.26 -2.94 -4.86
C THR A 118 20.46 -4.45 -4.83
N LYS A 119 20.05 -5.13 -3.76
CA LYS A 119 20.15 -6.58 -3.58
C LYS A 119 18.79 -7.28 -3.69
N ASP A 120 17.74 -6.59 -4.16
CA ASP A 120 16.43 -7.21 -4.38
C ASP A 120 16.46 -8.17 -5.60
N LEU A 121 16.39 -9.46 -5.32
CA LEU A 121 16.32 -10.54 -6.33
C LEU A 121 14.91 -11.11 -6.51
N VAL A 122 13.92 -10.49 -5.87
CA VAL A 122 12.52 -10.88 -5.90
C VAL A 122 11.79 -10.06 -6.94
N THR A 123 11.80 -8.73 -6.79
CA THR A 123 11.34 -7.78 -7.80
C THR A 123 12.54 -6.94 -8.22
N LEU A 124 13.12 -7.27 -9.37
CA LEU A 124 14.38 -6.70 -9.80
C LEU A 124 14.30 -5.16 -9.91
N PRO A 125 15.37 -4.42 -9.52
CA PRO A 125 15.40 -2.97 -9.61
C PRO A 125 15.09 -2.42 -11.00
N SER A 126 15.46 -3.14 -12.06
CA SER A 126 15.14 -2.78 -13.44
C SER A 126 13.63 -2.70 -13.69
N ILE A 127 12.84 -3.59 -13.08
CA ILE A 127 11.38 -3.57 -13.18
C ILE A 127 10.80 -2.39 -12.40
N VAL A 128 11.25 -2.19 -11.16
CA VAL A 128 10.72 -1.11 -10.29
C VAL A 128 10.96 0.27 -10.93
N LYS A 129 12.13 0.48 -11.54
CA LYS A 129 12.50 1.72 -12.25
C LYS A 129 11.61 2.05 -13.46
N LEU A 130 10.81 1.10 -13.97
CA LEU A 130 9.80 1.44 -15.00
C LEU A 130 8.72 2.37 -14.46
N ASN A 131 8.43 2.34 -13.15
CA ASN A 131 7.52 3.31 -12.53
C ASN A 131 8.04 4.73 -12.71
N GLU A 132 9.35 4.97 -12.51
CA GLU A 132 9.96 6.30 -12.68
C GLU A 132 9.73 6.80 -14.11
N LYS A 133 9.95 5.95 -15.12
CA LYS A 133 9.72 6.30 -16.53
C LYS A 133 8.25 6.66 -16.80
N ILE A 134 7.30 5.90 -16.26
CA ILE A 134 5.88 6.16 -16.45
C ILE A 134 5.48 7.47 -15.76
N TYR A 135 5.77 7.61 -14.46
CA TYR A 135 5.41 8.81 -13.70
C TYR A 135 6.11 10.08 -14.20
N SER A 136 7.33 9.97 -14.76
CA SER A 136 8.02 11.12 -15.37
C SER A 136 7.27 11.67 -16.58
N VAL A 137 6.68 10.78 -17.40
CA VAL A 137 5.85 11.18 -18.55
C VAL A 137 4.56 11.87 -18.09
N LEU A 138 4.07 11.53 -16.89
CA LEU A 138 2.87 12.11 -16.30
C LEU A 138 3.14 13.42 -15.54
N GLY A 139 4.39 13.89 -15.48
CA GLY A 139 4.74 15.14 -14.79
C GLY A 139 4.70 15.07 -13.27
N ALA A 140 4.82 13.88 -12.67
CA ALA A 140 4.83 13.73 -11.21
C ALA A 140 6.12 14.29 -10.58
N ASN A 141 6.04 14.70 -9.31
CA ASN A 141 7.20 15.08 -8.49
C ASN A 141 7.85 13.84 -7.85
N ILE A 142 8.89 13.31 -8.50
CA ILE A 142 9.47 12.01 -8.15
C ILE A 142 10.69 12.15 -7.23
N LYS A 143 10.68 11.41 -6.13
CA LYS A 143 11.88 11.09 -5.33
C LYS A 143 12.18 9.60 -5.42
N THR A 144 13.44 9.25 -5.62
CA THR A 144 13.88 7.85 -5.72
C THR A 144 14.93 7.52 -4.66
N ASN A 145 14.98 6.25 -4.27
CA ASN A 145 16.10 5.68 -3.51
C ASN A 145 16.45 4.31 -4.09
N TYR A 146 17.59 4.26 -4.77
CA TYR A 146 18.11 3.08 -5.46
C TYR A 146 19.49 2.66 -4.95
N ASP A 147 19.99 3.27 -3.89
CA ASP A 147 21.37 3.07 -3.42
C ASP A 147 21.44 2.17 -2.18
N LEU A 148 20.33 2.01 -1.45
CA LEU A 148 20.29 1.19 -0.25
C LEU A 148 20.57 -0.29 -0.58
N PRO A 149 21.54 -0.96 0.06
CA PRO A 149 21.87 -2.37 -0.20
C PRO A 149 20.89 -3.34 0.46
N ALA A 150 19.61 -3.08 0.29
CA ALA A 150 18.52 -3.88 0.82
C ALA A 150 18.16 -5.04 -0.12
N THR A 151 17.76 -6.16 0.47
CA THR A 151 17.02 -7.22 -0.24
C THR A 151 15.52 -6.89 -0.28
N HIS A 152 14.70 -7.83 -0.74
CA HIS A 152 13.26 -7.64 -0.79
C HIS A 152 12.64 -7.60 0.61
N GLY A 153 12.25 -6.41 1.04
CA GLY A 153 11.66 -6.17 2.35
C GLY A 153 11.48 -4.69 2.61
N PHE A 154 10.79 -4.36 3.69
CA PHE A 154 10.54 -3.00 4.16
C PHE A 154 11.73 -2.53 5.01
N PRO A 155 12.50 -1.51 4.58
CA PRO A 155 13.62 -1.00 5.38
C PRO A 155 13.14 -0.23 6.60
N THR A 156 13.72 -0.51 7.76
CA THR A 156 13.53 0.26 9.00
C THR A 156 14.87 0.67 9.57
N ASP A 157 14.85 1.52 10.59
CA ASP A 157 16.04 1.96 11.32
C ASP A 157 16.31 1.13 12.59
N ASN A 158 15.38 0.26 13.01
CA ASN A 158 15.45 -0.36 14.34
C ASN A 158 14.91 -1.80 14.44
N PHE A 159 14.32 -2.40 13.39
CA PHE A 159 13.68 -3.71 13.49
C PHE A 159 13.89 -4.59 12.24
N GLY A 160 13.97 -5.90 12.46
CA GLY A 160 14.11 -6.90 11.40
C GLY A 160 15.54 -7.40 11.23
N GLU A 161 15.74 -8.26 10.23
CA GLU A 161 17.05 -8.81 9.90
C GLU A 161 17.97 -7.76 9.26
N SER A 162 19.25 -8.09 9.10
CA SER A 162 20.21 -7.21 8.41
C SER A 162 19.71 -6.81 7.01
N CYS A 163 20.02 -5.58 6.58
CA CYS A 163 19.51 -5.01 5.32
C CYS A 163 19.69 -5.93 4.10
N ASP A 164 20.84 -6.60 4.03
CA ASP A 164 21.22 -7.46 2.90
C ASP A 164 20.78 -8.93 3.04
N VAL A 165 19.92 -9.24 4.00
CA VAL A 165 19.36 -10.58 4.21
C VAL A 165 17.89 -10.59 3.82
N LEU A 166 17.50 -11.51 2.93
CA LEU A 166 16.09 -11.72 2.60
C LEU A 166 15.35 -12.29 3.81
N ASN A 167 14.64 -11.43 4.52
CA ASN A 167 13.91 -11.82 5.72
C ASN A 167 12.55 -12.45 5.36
N THR A 168 12.51 -13.76 5.16
CA THR A 168 11.27 -14.45 4.80
C THR A 168 10.27 -14.61 5.95
N LYS A 169 10.65 -14.22 7.18
CA LYS A 169 9.76 -14.31 8.35
C LYS A 169 8.72 -13.20 8.35
N ASN A 170 9.15 -11.97 8.05
CA ASN A 170 8.28 -10.81 8.10
C ASN A 170 8.70 -9.69 7.13
N PHE A 171 9.61 -9.95 6.19
CA PHE A 171 10.10 -9.03 5.16
C PHE A 171 10.28 -7.59 5.64
N ILE A 172 10.81 -7.43 6.85
CA ILE A 172 11.21 -6.16 7.42
C ILE A 172 12.69 -6.28 7.74
N ASN A 173 13.47 -5.27 7.39
CA ASN A 173 14.91 -5.30 7.56
C ASN A 173 15.38 -4.05 8.32
N ASN A 174 16.28 -4.24 9.29
CA ASN A 174 16.96 -3.12 9.91
C ASN A 174 18.10 -2.68 8.97
N CYS A 175 17.82 -1.62 8.24
CA CYS A 175 18.73 -0.99 7.29
C CYS A 175 19.40 0.27 7.84
N GLY A 176 19.13 0.64 9.10
CA GLY A 176 19.50 1.96 9.61
C GLY A 176 18.83 3.10 8.82
N PHE A 177 17.70 2.82 8.16
CA PHE A 177 17.01 3.75 7.28
C PHE A 177 15.51 3.75 7.57
N ASN A 178 14.98 4.89 8.02
CA ASN A 178 13.57 5.04 8.33
C ASN A 178 12.76 5.26 7.04
N MET A 179 12.39 4.17 6.37
CA MET A 179 11.67 4.22 5.10
C MET A 179 10.30 4.88 5.22
N ALA A 180 9.57 4.60 6.30
CA ALA A 180 8.27 5.22 6.54
C ALA A 180 8.41 6.75 6.60
N TYR A 181 9.30 7.28 7.43
CA TYR A 181 9.52 8.72 7.51
C TYR A 181 10.00 9.31 6.18
N ASP A 182 11.05 8.75 5.56
CA ASP A 182 11.65 9.35 4.36
C ASP A 182 10.67 9.43 3.18
N MET A 183 9.85 8.39 3.02
CA MET A 183 8.79 8.35 2.03
C MET A 183 7.67 9.33 2.37
N LEU A 184 7.09 9.23 3.57
CA LEU A 184 5.95 10.06 3.94
C LEU A 184 6.30 11.54 3.97
N ASN A 185 7.53 11.86 4.37
CA ASN A 185 8.01 13.22 4.32
C ASN A 185 7.96 13.77 2.89
N HIS A 186 8.39 13.00 1.89
CA HIS A 186 8.26 13.40 0.48
C HIS A 186 6.80 13.52 0.04
N LEU A 187 5.98 12.51 0.34
CA LEU A 187 4.57 12.48 -0.07
C LEU A 187 3.73 13.62 0.52
N HIS A 188 4.16 14.19 1.66
CA HIS A 188 3.48 15.27 2.37
C HIS A 188 4.28 16.59 2.39
N GLY A 189 5.09 16.87 1.36
CA GLY A 189 5.67 18.20 1.11
C GLY A 189 6.96 18.53 1.88
N GLY A 190 7.59 17.55 2.52
CA GLY A 190 8.95 17.64 3.05
C GLY A 190 9.07 18.25 4.45
N GLN A 191 7.95 18.42 5.17
CA GLN A 191 7.90 19.14 6.44
C GLN A 191 7.48 18.27 7.64
N LEU A 192 7.41 16.94 7.47
CA LEU A 192 7.07 16.05 8.56
C LEU A 192 8.18 16.01 9.62
N ILE A 193 7.76 15.92 10.88
CA ILE A 193 8.59 15.75 12.06
C ILE A 193 9.07 14.29 12.13
N ALA A 194 10.38 14.11 12.16
CA ALA A 194 11.02 12.81 12.37
C ALA A 194 10.99 12.40 13.85
N ALA A 195 10.91 11.09 14.12
CA ALA A 195 11.18 10.56 15.44
C ALA A 195 12.64 10.86 15.85
N LYS A 196 12.86 11.21 17.12
CA LYS A 196 14.22 11.44 17.63
C LYS A 196 14.97 10.11 17.68
N SER A 197 16.18 10.09 17.10
CA SER A 197 17.06 8.93 17.16
C SER A 197 17.27 8.48 18.62
N ASN A 198 17.16 7.17 18.86
CA ASN A 198 17.31 6.53 20.18
C ASN A 198 16.28 6.90 21.25
N SER A 199 15.15 7.50 20.87
CA SER A 199 13.99 7.69 21.75
C SER A 199 12.80 6.91 21.21
N ALA A 200 12.13 6.15 22.07
CA ALA A 200 10.81 5.63 21.71
C ALA A 200 9.84 6.81 21.61
N THR A 201 9.12 6.92 20.50
CA THR A 201 7.97 7.84 20.39
C THR A 201 6.84 7.27 21.24
N PRO A 202 6.35 7.99 22.26
CA PRO A 202 5.17 7.55 23.00
C PRO A 202 3.97 7.55 22.06
N LEU A 203 3.45 6.37 21.75
CA LEU A 203 2.23 6.22 20.97
C LEU A 203 1.03 6.39 21.93
N VAL A 204 0.33 7.51 21.81
CA VAL A 204 -0.85 7.81 22.64
C VAL A 204 -2.16 7.69 21.86
N GLY A 205 -2.11 7.65 20.52
CA GLY A 205 -3.31 7.37 19.73
C GLY A 205 -3.74 5.90 19.79
N GLN A 206 -4.93 5.63 19.25
CA GLN A 206 -5.59 4.32 19.36
C GLN A 206 -5.54 3.50 18.06
N MET A 207 -5.33 2.19 18.22
CA MET A 207 -5.55 1.17 17.20
C MET A 207 -7.05 0.86 17.12
N ILE A 208 -7.68 1.19 15.99
CA ILE A 208 -9.09 0.90 15.76
C ILE A 208 -9.17 -0.26 14.78
N VAL A 209 -9.79 -1.34 15.22
CA VAL A 209 -9.93 -2.58 14.45
C VAL A 209 -11.35 -2.66 13.92
N PHE A 210 -11.54 -2.74 12.60
CA PHE A 210 -12.87 -2.79 11.99
C PHE A 210 -13.05 -3.93 10.97
N GLN A 211 -14.29 -4.39 10.83
CA GLN A 211 -14.68 -5.44 9.89
C GLN A 211 -14.68 -4.90 8.45
N GLN A 212 -13.67 -5.28 7.65
CA GLN A 212 -13.58 -4.82 6.26
C GLN A 212 -14.69 -5.39 5.36
N ALA A 213 -15.38 -6.46 5.79
CA ALA A 213 -16.51 -7.04 5.07
C ALA A 213 -17.64 -6.03 4.82
N ASN A 214 -17.76 -5.02 5.69
CA ASN A 214 -18.75 -3.95 5.58
C ASN A 214 -18.51 -2.99 4.40
N PHE A 215 -17.35 -3.07 3.74
CA PHE A 215 -16.94 -2.17 2.66
C PHE A 215 -16.97 -2.83 1.28
N GLN A 216 -17.51 -4.04 1.17
CA GLN A 216 -17.55 -4.81 -0.08
C GLN A 216 -18.87 -4.63 -0.83
N ASN A 217 -18.82 -4.63 -2.16
CA ASN A 217 -20.00 -4.72 -3.01
C ASN A 217 -19.69 -5.47 -4.34
N PRO A 218 -20.36 -6.60 -4.63
CA PRO A 218 -21.32 -7.31 -3.79
C PRO A 218 -20.67 -7.90 -2.51
N PRO A 219 -21.46 -8.26 -1.48
CA PRO A 219 -20.96 -8.95 -0.28
C PRO A 219 -20.19 -10.24 -0.63
N PRO A 220 -19.31 -10.73 0.25
CA PRO A 220 -18.12 -11.49 -0.14
C PRO A 220 -18.41 -12.68 -1.05
N SER A 221 -17.92 -12.60 -2.29
CA SER A 221 -17.57 -13.77 -3.09
C SER A 221 -16.04 -13.86 -3.15
N LEU A 222 -15.48 -14.93 -2.58
CA LEU A 222 -14.17 -15.60 -2.79
C LEU A 222 -12.86 -14.79 -2.95
N ALA A 223 -12.89 -13.47 -3.14
CA ALA A 223 -11.79 -12.61 -3.56
C ALA A 223 -11.09 -11.86 -2.42
N LEU A 224 -11.71 -11.89 -1.24
CA LEU A 224 -11.27 -11.23 -0.02
C LEU A 224 -11.68 -12.15 1.15
N GLY A 225 -10.85 -13.17 1.45
CA GLY A 225 -11.14 -14.12 2.54
C GLY A 225 -11.52 -13.40 3.83
N ASP A 226 -12.33 -14.06 4.67
CA ASP A 226 -12.90 -13.51 5.92
C ASP A 226 -11.93 -12.60 6.65
N ILE A 227 -12.38 -11.36 6.88
CA ILE A 227 -11.49 -10.27 7.18
C ILE A 227 -11.39 -10.07 8.70
N SER A 228 -10.18 -10.21 9.23
CA SER A 228 -9.80 -9.63 10.53
C SER A 228 -8.80 -8.48 10.31
N SER A 229 -9.35 -7.33 9.94
CA SER A 229 -9.15 -6.04 10.61
C SER A 229 -7.77 -5.68 11.21
N ILE A 230 -7.11 -4.63 10.71
CA ILE A 230 -6.30 -3.69 11.53
C ILE A 230 -6.31 -2.26 10.91
N SER A 231 -6.52 -1.22 11.72
CA SER A 231 -6.27 0.20 11.39
C SER A 231 -5.70 0.91 12.61
N VAL A 232 -4.94 2.01 12.46
CA VAL A 232 -4.45 2.80 13.61
C VAL A 232 -4.20 4.27 13.31
N LEU A 233 -4.59 5.06 14.31
CA LEU A 233 -4.29 6.47 14.63
C LEU A 233 -5.07 7.47 13.80
N LYS A 234 -5.96 8.24 14.44
CA LYS A 234 -5.77 9.67 14.74
C LYS A 234 -6.52 9.96 16.02
N TRP A 235 -5.99 10.89 16.81
CA TRP A 235 -6.72 11.56 17.86
C TRP A 235 -8.06 12.11 17.35
N ILE A 236 -9.12 11.55 17.92
CA ILE A 236 -10.41 12.22 18.07
C ILE A 236 -10.46 12.53 19.57
N SER A 237 -10.42 13.81 19.93
CA SER A 237 -10.91 14.19 21.25
C SER A 237 -12.41 13.87 21.28
N GLU A 238 -12.77 12.95 22.16
CA GLU A 238 -14.13 12.55 22.53
C GLU A 238 -14.79 11.47 21.67
N THR A 239 -14.79 10.26 22.27
CA THR A 239 -15.72 9.14 22.12
C THR A 239 -16.15 8.73 20.72
N MET A 240 -15.55 7.65 20.22
CA MET A 240 -16.19 6.77 19.23
C MET A 240 -16.00 5.30 19.64
N PHE A 241 -17.09 4.54 19.50
CA PHE A 241 -17.35 3.22 20.09
C PHE A 241 -16.20 2.19 19.99
N LEU A 242 -15.77 1.71 21.15
CA LEU A 242 -14.99 0.48 21.33
C LEU A 242 -15.84 -0.73 20.93
N TYR A 243 -15.47 -1.39 19.82
CA TYR A 243 -15.84 -2.79 19.63
C TYR A 243 -14.82 -3.66 20.38
N ASN A 244 -15.31 -4.42 21.36
CA ASN A 244 -14.54 -5.24 22.29
C ASN A 244 -14.07 -6.55 21.62
N PRO A 245 -12.78 -6.80 21.36
CA PRO A 245 -12.32 -8.06 20.82
C PRO A 245 -12.01 -9.04 21.97
N ILE A 246 -13.05 -9.44 22.70
CA ILE A 246 -12.97 -10.58 23.62
C ILE A 246 -13.75 -11.72 22.98
N ASN A 247 -13.07 -12.85 22.76
CA ASN A 247 -13.58 -14.16 22.30
C ASN A 247 -13.56 -14.48 20.81
N TRP A 248 -12.43 -14.35 20.10
CA TRP A 248 -12.21 -15.22 18.94
C TRP A 248 -10.86 -15.93 19.04
N GLY A 249 -10.82 -16.92 19.94
CA GLY A 249 -9.89 -18.02 19.82
C GLY A 249 -10.27 -18.84 18.60
N TRP A 250 -9.54 -18.65 17.50
CA TRP A 250 -9.53 -19.59 16.38
C TRP A 250 -8.09 -19.86 15.99
N PRO A 251 -7.68 -21.14 15.89
CA PRO A 251 -6.41 -21.48 15.30
C PRO A 251 -6.61 -21.40 13.78
N THR A 252 -6.40 -20.23 13.17
CA THR A 252 -6.26 -20.22 11.71
C THR A 252 -4.89 -20.79 11.41
N SER A 253 -4.89 -22.03 10.93
CA SER A 253 -3.74 -22.73 10.36
C SER A 253 -3.27 -22.08 9.04
N GLY A 254 -3.20 -20.75 8.98
CA GLY A 254 -2.46 -20.01 7.97
C GLY A 254 -1.05 -19.80 8.51
N LYS A 255 -0.08 -20.59 8.03
CA LYS A 255 1.35 -20.50 8.39
C LYS A 255 2.00 -19.12 8.13
N TRP A 256 1.25 -18.12 7.67
CA TRP A 256 1.77 -16.95 6.94
C TRP A 256 1.21 -15.62 7.44
N PHE A 257 0.56 -15.60 8.61
CA PHE A 257 0.11 -14.38 9.28
C PHE A 257 1.25 -13.81 10.12
N ILE A 258 1.73 -12.60 9.78
CA ILE A 258 2.80 -11.91 10.55
C ILE A 258 2.23 -11.09 11.72
N GLY A 259 0.94 -11.19 12.00
CA GLY A 259 0.28 -10.42 13.05
C GLY A 259 0.26 -8.93 12.75
N ASP A 260 0.29 -8.16 13.83
CA ASP A 260 0.44 -6.70 13.82
C ASP A 260 1.88 -6.23 13.57
N THR A 261 2.84 -7.16 13.36
CA THR A 261 4.28 -6.85 13.25
C THR A 261 4.55 -5.76 12.24
N PHE A 262 3.97 -5.84 11.03
CA PHE A 262 4.19 -4.81 10.03
C PHE A 262 3.67 -3.46 10.48
N ILE A 263 2.53 -3.41 11.16
CA ILE A 263 1.91 -2.16 11.60
C ILE A 263 2.74 -1.51 12.72
N ILE A 264 3.19 -2.30 13.69
CA ILE A 264 3.87 -1.78 14.88
C ILE A 264 5.39 -1.62 14.72
N LYS A 265 6.00 -2.17 13.65
CA LYS A 265 7.47 -2.20 13.48
C LYS A 265 8.02 -1.46 12.27
N THR A 266 7.18 -0.94 11.40
CA THR A 266 7.63 -0.27 10.16
C THR A 266 7.88 1.23 10.32
N GLY A 267 7.52 1.82 11.45
CA GLY A 267 7.73 3.25 11.73
C GLY A 267 6.55 4.16 11.36
N TYR A 268 5.50 3.64 10.73
CA TYR A 268 4.35 4.45 10.31
C TYR A 268 3.60 5.05 11.49
N LEU A 269 3.47 4.32 12.61
CA LEU A 269 2.74 4.80 13.78
C LEU A 269 3.47 5.99 14.42
N GLU A 270 4.78 5.92 14.50
CA GLU A 270 5.62 6.99 15.03
C GLU A 270 5.56 8.24 14.16
N VAL A 271 5.59 8.09 12.83
CA VAL A 271 5.41 9.22 11.91
C VAL A 271 4.01 9.80 12.07
N ALA A 272 2.98 8.97 12.16
CA ALA A 272 1.60 9.43 12.26
C ALA A 272 1.32 10.18 13.58
N GLU A 273 1.82 9.64 14.70
CA GLU A 273 1.73 10.25 16.03
C GLU A 273 2.36 11.65 16.06
N LEU A 274 3.54 11.81 15.42
CA LEU A 274 4.25 13.09 15.43
C LEU A 274 3.69 14.13 14.47
N ASN A 275 2.81 13.74 13.54
CA ASN A 275 2.40 14.57 12.42
C ASN A 275 0.88 14.65 12.21
N ASN A 276 0.09 14.21 13.20
CA ASN A 276 -1.37 14.19 13.12
C ASN A 276 -1.89 13.51 11.84
N LEU A 277 -1.34 12.34 11.52
CA LEU A 277 -1.77 11.59 10.33
C LEU A 277 -2.74 10.48 10.73
N ILE A 278 -3.69 10.19 9.82
CA ILE A 278 -4.44 8.95 9.87
C ILE A 278 -3.74 7.88 9.04
N VAL A 279 -3.54 6.69 9.59
CA VAL A 279 -2.97 5.55 8.83
C VAL A 279 -3.94 4.36 8.80
N LEU A 280 -4.36 4.02 7.59
CA LEU A 280 -5.17 2.85 7.30
C LEU A 280 -4.27 1.73 6.75
N PHE A 281 -4.40 0.52 7.31
CA PHE A 281 -3.68 -0.68 6.90
C PHE A 281 -4.66 -1.77 6.43
N PRO A 282 -5.23 -1.68 5.22
CA PRO A 282 -6.13 -2.72 4.75
C PRO A 282 -5.40 -4.07 4.68
N GLN A 283 -6.10 -5.13 5.06
CA GLN A 283 -5.58 -6.50 5.14
C GLN A 283 -6.17 -7.38 4.04
N ILE A 284 -5.36 -8.31 3.54
CA ILE A 284 -5.77 -9.37 2.61
C ILE A 284 -5.60 -10.72 3.29
N THR A 285 -6.63 -11.56 3.17
CA THR A 285 -6.60 -12.93 3.66
C THR A 285 -6.11 -13.87 2.56
N PRO A 286 -5.14 -14.76 2.83
CA PRO A 286 -4.73 -15.80 1.89
C PRO A 286 -5.89 -16.71 1.49
N THR A 287 -5.94 -17.11 0.22
CA THR A 287 -6.93 -18.06 -0.31
C THR A 287 -6.24 -19.31 -0.86
N ALA A 288 -6.71 -20.48 -0.43
CA ALA A 288 -6.20 -21.77 -0.92
C ALA A 288 -6.93 -22.25 -2.19
N ASP A 289 -8.15 -21.75 -2.42
CA ASP A 289 -9.03 -22.12 -3.54
C ASP A 289 -9.12 -20.98 -4.56
N SER A 290 -9.80 -21.23 -5.69
CA SER A 290 -9.87 -20.28 -6.82
C SER A 290 -10.47 -18.92 -6.44
N PRO A 291 -9.74 -17.80 -6.63
CA PRO A 291 -8.39 -17.73 -7.18
C PRO A 291 -7.31 -18.08 -6.15
N ILE A 292 -6.38 -18.96 -6.54
CA ILE A 292 -5.29 -19.42 -5.66
C ILE A 292 -4.39 -18.22 -5.34
N ASN A 293 -4.46 -17.72 -4.10
CA ASN A 293 -3.61 -16.66 -3.57
C ASN A 293 -3.13 -17.05 -2.16
N PRO A 294 -2.32 -18.11 -2.04
CA PRO A 294 -1.97 -18.72 -0.75
C PRO A 294 -1.07 -17.85 0.13
N ILE A 295 -0.60 -16.72 -0.40
CA ILE A 295 0.28 -15.77 0.26
C ILE A 295 -0.50 -14.52 0.72
N GLY A 296 -1.71 -14.30 0.20
CA GLY A 296 -2.48 -13.09 0.53
C GLY A 296 -1.95 -11.84 -0.15
N CYS A 297 -1.48 -11.94 -1.40
CA CYS A 297 -1.09 -10.78 -2.19
C CYS A 297 -2.31 -9.92 -2.55
N TRP A 298 -2.14 -8.60 -2.62
CA TRP A 298 -3.10 -7.75 -3.34
C TRP A 298 -3.21 -8.20 -4.79
N ASP A 299 -4.36 -7.94 -5.41
CA ASP A 299 -4.61 -8.34 -6.78
C ASP A 299 -3.91 -7.38 -7.76
N TRP A 300 -2.80 -7.86 -8.31
CA TRP A 300 -2.02 -7.17 -9.34
C TRP A 300 -1.81 -8.02 -10.60
N TRP A 301 -2.52 -9.16 -10.69
CA TRP A 301 -2.40 -10.13 -11.77
C TRP A 301 -3.74 -10.72 -12.21
N GLY A 302 -4.86 -10.15 -11.75
CA GLY A 302 -6.21 -10.56 -12.12
C GLY A 302 -6.69 -11.81 -11.42
N ALA A 303 -6.26 -12.02 -10.17
CA ALA A 303 -6.73 -13.10 -9.32
C ALA A 303 -8.25 -12.99 -9.14
N THR A 304 -8.73 -11.81 -8.78
CA THR A 304 -10.14 -11.59 -8.42
C THR A 304 -11.00 -11.30 -9.64
N THR A 305 -10.44 -10.60 -10.64
CA THR A 305 -11.13 -10.24 -11.89
C THR A 305 -10.11 -9.84 -12.96
N PRO A 306 -10.39 -10.06 -14.27
CA PRO A 306 -9.57 -9.49 -15.35
C PRO A 306 -9.49 -7.95 -15.34
N HIS A 307 -10.41 -7.28 -14.64
CA HIS A 307 -10.48 -5.82 -14.51
C HIS A 307 -9.94 -5.33 -13.16
N TYR A 308 -8.92 -5.98 -12.61
CA TYR A 308 -8.38 -5.71 -11.27
C TYR A 308 -7.73 -4.33 -11.09
N THR A 309 -7.50 -3.59 -12.18
CA THR A 309 -6.81 -2.29 -12.16
C THR A 309 -7.73 -1.08 -12.37
N ILE A 310 -9.06 -1.27 -12.45
CA ILE A 310 -10.03 -0.16 -12.63
C ILE A 310 -10.83 0.11 -11.35
N LYS A 311 -11.43 1.29 -11.19
CA LYS A 311 -12.16 1.68 -9.96
C LYS A 311 -13.15 0.62 -9.44
N ALA A 312 -13.83 -0.09 -10.34
CA ALA A 312 -14.80 -1.13 -9.95
C ALA A 312 -14.16 -2.46 -9.45
N ALA A 313 -12.83 -2.60 -9.47
CA ALA A 313 -12.16 -3.80 -8.99
C ALA A 313 -12.46 -4.04 -7.50
N PRO A 314 -12.82 -5.26 -7.06
CA PRO A 314 -13.32 -5.51 -5.71
C PRO A 314 -12.40 -5.00 -4.58
N GLN A 315 -11.09 -5.26 -4.71
CA GLN A 315 -10.11 -4.85 -3.71
C GLN A 315 -9.94 -3.32 -3.66
N MET A 316 -9.87 -2.66 -4.82
CA MET A 316 -9.76 -1.21 -4.89
C MET A 316 -11.03 -0.51 -4.41
N PHE A 317 -12.20 -0.96 -4.86
CA PHE A 317 -13.48 -0.46 -4.38
C PHE A 317 -13.58 -0.55 -2.85
N SER A 318 -13.20 -1.69 -2.26
CA SER A 318 -13.27 -1.88 -0.81
C SER A 318 -12.38 -0.89 -0.05
N VAL A 319 -11.13 -0.70 -0.52
CA VAL A 319 -10.22 0.29 0.09
C VAL A 319 -10.78 1.71 -0.06
N LYS A 320 -11.36 2.06 -1.21
CA LYS A 320 -12.00 3.36 -1.42
C LYS A 320 -13.13 3.62 -0.43
N GLN A 321 -13.98 2.63 -0.18
CA GLN A 321 -15.08 2.74 0.78
C GLN A 321 -14.59 2.93 2.23
N MET A 322 -13.48 2.29 2.60
CA MET A 322 -12.84 2.51 3.91
C MET A 322 -12.35 3.95 4.04
N ILE A 323 -11.68 4.48 3.01
CA ILE A 323 -11.20 5.87 2.97
C ILE A 323 -12.35 6.85 3.12
N GLU A 324 -13.44 6.67 2.36
CA GLU A 324 -14.61 7.55 2.44
C GLU A 324 -15.25 7.55 3.82
N THR A 325 -15.30 6.38 4.46
CA THR A 325 -15.85 6.27 5.81
C THR A 325 -15.00 7.00 6.84
N ILE A 326 -13.67 6.88 6.75
CA ILE A 326 -12.74 7.64 7.61
C ILE A 326 -12.93 9.14 7.40
N ARG A 327 -13.05 9.60 6.15
CA ARG A 327 -13.25 11.02 5.82
C ARG A 327 -14.56 11.57 6.39
N MET A 328 -15.66 10.82 6.24
CA MET A 328 -16.96 11.20 6.80
C MET A 328 -16.91 11.32 8.32
N ILE A 329 -16.30 10.35 9.00
CA ILE A 329 -16.14 10.37 10.46
C ILE A 329 -15.33 11.59 10.90
N ASN A 330 -14.18 11.83 10.27
CA ASN A 330 -13.30 12.94 10.63
C ASN A 330 -13.95 14.30 10.35
N GLY A 331 -14.70 14.43 9.27
CA GLY A 331 -15.48 15.64 8.96
C GLY A 331 -16.56 15.92 10.00
N ALA A 332 -17.32 14.90 10.42
CA ALA A 332 -18.35 15.05 11.44
C ALA A 332 -17.79 15.56 12.79
N ILE A 333 -16.61 15.05 13.17
CA ILE A 333 -15.95 15.41 14.43
C ILE A 333 -15.44 16.84 14.40
N ALA A 334 -14.84 17.26 13.29
CA ALA A 334 -14.42 18.65 13.10
C ALA A 334 -15.61 19.61 13.25
N THR A 335 -16.75 19.30 12.64
CA THR A 335 -17.96 20.14 12.76
C THR A 335 -18.57 20.18 14.17
N SER A 336 -18.39 19.13 14.98
CA SER A 336 -18.87 19.12 16.37
C SER A 336 -17.95 19.85 17.35
N ALA A 337 -16.65 19.99 17.02
CA ALA A 337 -15.69 20.72 17.86
C ALA A 337 -15.77 22.25 17.69
N GLU A 338 -16.39 22.72 16.60
CA GLU A 338 -16.62 24.14 16.31
C GLU A 338 -17.95 24.69 16.89
N GLN A 339 -18.78 23.84 17.49
CA GLN A 339 -20.06 24.19 18.15
C GLN A 339 -19.91 24.22 19.68
#